data_AF-A0A538U0H4-F1
#
_entry.id   AF-A0A538U0H4-F1
#
_cell.length_a   1.000
_cell.length_b   1.000
_cell.length_c   1.000
_cell.angle_alpha   90.00
_cell.angle_beta   90.00
_cell.angle_gamma   90.00
#
_symmetry.space_group_name_H-M   'P 1'
#
loop_
_entity.id
_entity.type
_entity.pdbx_description
1 polymer ?
#
loop_
_entity_poly.entity_id
_entity_poly.type
_entity_poly.pdbx_seq_one_letter_code
_entity_poly.pdbx_strand_id
1 'polypeptide(L)'
;MRLLRPWITLLVLALVAVAPGRAAAQAPSDPTDPAPAAAPEIAPRATPDAPAAKPPAASAVKPAARAHADPPKPPSDLGDLDGWLRTMRAMHLTSLPDESRLFYRRGRIAARGGDPQEAIRLVRGAVELDPSFMAPHLTLASWFLTRDPSQSLLSYA
;
A
#
# COMPACT_ATOMS: atom_id res chain seq x y z
N MET A 1 -10.26 -18.69 -52.95
CA MET A 1 -10.17 -17.56 -53.90
C MET A 1 -10.68 -16.33 -53.15
N ARG A 2 -9.78 -15.49 -52.63
CA ARG A 2 -9.45 -14.13 -53.17
C ARG A 2 -10.69 -13.23 -53.24
N LEU A 3 -10.77 -12.01 -52.71
CA LEU A 3 -9.80 -11.08 -52.12
C LEU A 3 -10.63 -9.86 -51.60
N LEU A 4 -10.04 -9.03 -50.73
CA LEU A 4 -10.35 -7.61 -50.46
C LEU A 4 -11.63 -7.21 -49.71
N ARG A 5 -11.42 -6.61 -48.53
CA ARG A 5 -11.59 -5.16 -48.35
C ARG A 5 -10.85 -4.66 -47.09
N PRO A 6 -9.61 -4.12 -47.24
CA PRO A 6 -8.88 -3.42 -46.19
C PRO A 6 -9.07 -1.92 -46.40
N TRP A 7 -10.02 -1.30 -45.70
CA TRP A 7 -10.23 0.14 -45.81
C TRP A 7 -9.98 0.82 -44.46
N ILE A 8 -8.93 1.66 -44.45
CA ILE A 8 -8.78 2.86 -43.64
C ILE A 8 -8.26 2.59 -42.22
N THR A 9 -7.03 2.10 -42.10
CA THR A 9 -5.86 2.91 -41.70
C THR A 9 -6.10 4.41 -41.52
N LEU A 10 -5.70 4.88 -40.34
CA LEU A 10 -5.12 6.18 -40.01
C LEU A 10 -6.06 7.38 -39.87
N LEU A 11 -6.29 7.77 -38.61
CA LEU A 11 -6.27 9.19 -38.26
C LEU A 11 -5.42 9.38 -37.00
N VAL A 12 -4.12 9.55 -37.25
CA VAL A 12 -3.17 10.21 -36.36
C VAL A 12 -3.42 11.70 -36.50
N LEU A 13 -3.64 12.42 -35.40
CA LEU A 13 -3.27 13.84 -35.36
C LEU A 13 -2.84 14.24 -33.96
N ALA A 14 -1.54 14.52 -33.86
CA ALA A 14 -0.88 15.22 -32.78
C ALA A 14 -1.25 16.71 -32.81
N LEU A 15 -1.33 17.36 -31.64
CA LEU A 15 -1.15 18.81 -31.58
C LEU A 15 -0.57 19.29 -30.23
N VAL A 16 0.73 19.60 -30.31
CA VAL A 16 1.42 20.82 -29.85
C VAL A 16 1.42 21.21 -28.36
N ALA A 17 2.66 21.27 -27.87
CA ALA A 17 3.16 21.80 -26.61
C ALA A 17 3.07 23.33 -26.49
N VAL A 18 2.97 23.86 -25.26
CA VAL A 18 3.51 25.18 -24.87
C VAL A 18 4.06 25.15 -23.43
N ALA A 19 5.39 25.30 -23.38
CA ALA A 19 6.37 25.85 -22.43
C ALA A 19 6.08 26.16 -20.92
N PRO A 20 7.15 26.16 -20.08
CA PRO A 20 7.13 26.38 -18.64
C PRO A 20 7.41 27.85 -18.22
N GLY A 21 6.86 28.27 -17.07
CA GLY A 21 7.10 29.59 -16.46
C GLY A 21 7.78 29.50 -15.08
N ARG A 22 8.86 30.26 -14.91
CA ARG A 22 9.84 30.28 -13.81
C ARG A 22 9.43 31.16 -12.61
N ALA A 23 10.24 31.02 -11.56
CA ALA A 23 10.69 32.03 -10.57
C ALA A 23 9.74 32.25 -9.37
N ALA A 24 10.12 31.91 -8.13
CA ALA A 24 11.23 32.37 -7.28
C ALA A 24 10.94 33.69 -6.54
N ALA A 25 11.39 33.70 -5.27
CA ALA A 25 11.47 34.79 -4.28
C ALA A 25 10.20 35.03 -3.42
N GLN A 26 10.24 35.40 -2.14
CA GLN A 26 11.24 35.40 -1.05
C GLN A 26 10.51 36.07 0.14
N ALA A 27 10.40 35.41 1.32
CA ALA A 27 10.34 35.91 2.72
C ALA A 27 9.39 37.11 3.10
N PRO A 28 9.08 37.43 4.38
CA PRO A 28 9.94 37.38 5.58
C PRO A 28 9.38 36.63 6.80
N SER A 29 10.34 36.16 7.58
CA SER A 29 10.31 35.79 8.98
C SER A 29 10.04 37.01 9.89
N ASP A 30 9.20 36.83 10.91
CA ASP A 30 9.27 37.63 12.14
C ASP A 30 9.26 36.69 13.35
N PRO A 31 10.31 36.69 14.19
CA PRO A 31 10.34 36.05 15.48
C PRO A 31 9.94 37.08 16.55
N THR A 32 8.97 36.74 17.40
CA THR A 32 8.75 37.51 18.63
C THR A 32 8.40 36.55 19.76
N ASP A 33 9.46 36.06 20.41
CA ASP A 33 9.43 35.82 21.85
C ASP A 33 9.84 37.12 22.54
N PRO A 34 9.16 37.46 23.65
CA PRO A 34 9.93 37.59 24.88
C PRO A 34 9.30 36.83 26.06
N ALA A 35 10.15 36.05 26.73
CA ALA A 35 10.00 35.45 28.05
C ALA A 35 9.90 36.52 29.17
N PRO A 36 10.01 36.21 30.49
CA PRO A 36 9.60 35.05 31.30
C PRO A 36 8.77 35.49 32.54
N ALA A 37 7.92 34.63 33.12
CA ALA A 37 7.45 34.86 34.49
C ALA A 37 6.97 33.59 35.22
N ALA A 38 7.73 33.27 36.26
CA ALA A 38 7.28 32.84 37.60
C ALA A 38 6.42 31.58 37.76
N ALA A 39 7.07 30.56 38.35
CA ALA A 39 6.44 29.53 39.17
C ALA A 39 5.60 30.14 40.31
N PRO A 40 4.68 29.34 40.88
CA PRO A 40 4.82 29.10 42.30
C PRO A 40 4.89 27.61 42.63
N GLU A 41 5.96 27.29 43.35
CA GLU A 41 6.17 26.11 44.17
C GLU A 41 5.21 26.15 45.37
N ILE A 42 4.36 25.12 45.51
CA ILE A 42 3.69 24.81 46.79
C ILE A 42 3.83 23.30 47.01
N ALA A 43 4.70 22.93 47.95
CA ALA A 43 4.72 21.64 48.63
C ALA A 43 4.26 21.85 50.09
N PRO A 44 4.04 20.80 50.90
CA PRO A 44 3.39 19.51 50.65
C PRO A 44 2.24 19.26 51.66
N ARG A 45 1.34 18.30 51.39
CA ARG A 45 0.55 17.67 52.47
C ARG A 45 0.44 16.17 52.24
N ALA A 46 1.09 15.42 53.12
CA ALA A 46 1.01 13.98 53.21
C ALA A 46 -0.35 13.55 53.80
N THR A 47 -1.01 12.61 53.10
CA THR A 47 -1.73 11.35 53.47
C THR A 47 -2.53 11.28 54.79
N PRO A 48 -3.47 10.30 54.99
CA PRO A 48 -3.76 9.09 54.21
C PRO A 48 -5.27 8.83 53.97
N ASP A 49 -5.58 7.63 53.48
CA ASP A 49 -6.90 6.97 53.41
C ASP A 49 -7.66 7.03 52.08
N ALA A 50 -7.24 6.15 51.17
CA ALA A 50 -8.19 5.43 50.31
C ALA A 50 -7.68 3.98 50.13
N PRO A 51 -8.55 2.96 50.31
CA PRO A 51 -8.13 1.57 50.27
C PRO A 51 -7.62 1.19 48.87
N ALA A 52 -6.51 0.46 48.86
CA ALA A 52 -5.87 -0.08 47.67
C ALA A 52 -6.88 -0.83 46.80
N ALA A 53 -7.30 -0.19 45.71
CA ALA A 53 -7.95 -0.87 44.61
C ALA A 53 -6.92 -1.84 44.01
N LYS A 54 -7.20 -3.13 44.20
CA LYS A 54 -6.49 -4.26 43.61
C LYS A 54 -6.32 -3.99 42.11
N PRO A 55 -5.10 -3.93 41.55
CA PRO A 55 -4.95 -3.86 40.10
C PRO A 55 -5.68 -5.07 39.49
N PRO A 56 -6.44 -4.93 38.40
CA PRO A 56 -6.95 -6.10 37.70
C PRO A 56 -5.74 -6.97 37.39
N ALA A 57 -5.80 -8.21 37.85
CA ALA A 57 -4.78 -9.20 37.59
C ALA A 57 -4.44 -9.10 36.11
N ALA A 58 -3.20 -8.69 35.83
CA ALA A 58 -2.62 -8.87 34.52
C ALA A 58 -2.74 -10.37 34.27
N SER A 59 -3.76 -10.76 33.50
CA SER A 59 -3.82 -12.10 32.93
C SER A 59 -2.46 -12.27 32.31
N ALA A 60 -1.68 -13.17 32.90
CA ALA A 60 -0.48 -13.69 32.30
C ALA A 60 -0.93 -14.27 30.98
N VAL A 61 -0.91 -13.45 29.93
CA VAL A 61 -0.72 -13.91 28.57
C VAL A 61 0.65 -14.55 28.66
N LYS A 62 0.63 -15.86 28.98
CA LYS A 62 1.75 -16.76 28.80
C LYS A 62 2.37 -16.30 27.49
N PRO A 63 3.62 -15.80 27.45
CA PRO A 63 4.22 -15.45 26.19
C PRO A 63 4.11 -16.74 25.40
N ALA A 64 3.24 -16.76 24.38
CA ALA A 64 3.11 -17.89 23.49
C ALA A 64 4.53 -18.06 23.02
N ALA A 65 5.18 -19.13 23.52
CA ALA A 65 6.58 -19.37 23.33
C ALA A 65 6.81 -19.09 21.87
N ARG A 66 7.64 -18.08 21.54
CA ARG A 66 7.97 -17.77 20.16
C ARG A 66 8.29 -19.11 19.56
N ALA A 67 7.36 -19.62 18.75
CA ALA A 67 7.56 -20.88 18.10
C ALA A 67 8.84 -20.61 17.34
N HIS A 68 9.89 -21.36 17.65
CA HIS A 68 11.05 -21.43 16.78
C HIS A 68 10.57 -22.24 15.58
N ALA A 69 9.59 -21.68 14.87
CA ALA A 69 9.20 -22.12 13.56
C ALA A 69 10.40 -21.75 12.70
N ASP A 70 10.92 -22.75 12.00
CA ASP A 70 11.92 -22.52 10.98
C ASP A 70 11.45 -21.35 10.09
N PRO A 71 12.35 -20.45 9.66
CA PRO A 71 11.98 -19.35 8.79
C PRO A 71 11.21 -19.94 7.61
N PRO A 72 9.99 -19.43 7.32
CA PRO A 72 9.13 -20.07 6.34
C PRO A 72 9.85 -20.07 5.00
N LYS A 73 9.95 -21.26 4.41
CA LYS A 73 10.54 -21.43 3.08
C LYS A 73 9.59 -20.84 2.04
N PRO A 74 10.11 -20.17 0.99
CA PRO A 74 9.31 -19.74 -0.14
C PRO A 74 8.52 -20.93 -0.75
N PRO A 75 7.26 -20.72 -1.19
CA PRO A 75 6.48 -21.76 -1.81
C PRO A 75 7.15 -22.29 -3.08
N SER A 76 7.07 -23.60 -3.32
CA SER A 76 7.50 -24.19 -4.59
C SER A 76 6.52 -23.90 -5.73
N ASP A 77 5.24 -23.71 -5.40
CA ASP A 77 4.24 -23.28 -6.36
C ASP A 77 4.33 -21.78 -6.58
N LEU A 78 4.74 -21.38 -7.79
CA LEU A 78 4.80 -19.99 -8.21
C LEU A 78 3.40 -19.34 -8.36
N GLY A 79 2.32 -20.09 -8.15
CA GLY A 79 0.94 -19.60 -8.09
C GLY A 79 0.39 -19.31 -6.71
N ASP A 80 1.09 -19.70 -5.65
CA ASP A 80 0.60 -19.52 -4.28
C ASP A 80 0.84 -18.10 -3.77
N LEU A 81 -0.06 -17.18 -4.15
CA LEU A 81 0.01 -15.77 -3.71
C LEU A 81 0.09 -15.65 -2.19
N ASP A 82 -0.75 -16.40 -1.48
CA ASP A 82 -0.83 -16.30 -0.02
C ASP A 82 0.45 -16.80 0.64
N GLY A 83 1.04 -17.88 0.10
CA GLY A 83 2.34 -18.37 0.53
C GLY A 83 3.46 -17.36 0.31
N TRP A 84 3.49 -16.69 -0.84
CA TRP A 84 4.48 -15.65 -1.11
C TRP A 84 4.32 -14.45 -0.18
N LEU A 85 3.09 -13.97 0.04
CA LEU A 85 2.80 -12.88 0.97
C LEU A 85 3.11 -13.23 2.43
N ARG A 86 2.88 -14.48 2.84
CA ARG A 86 3.28 -14.97 4.18
C ARG A 86 4.81 -14.99 4.31
N THR A 87 5.49 -15.52 3.29
CA THR A 87 6.96 -15.60 3.27
C THR A 87 7.58 -14.21 3.35
N MET A 88 7.12 -13.28 2.52
CA MET A 88 7.55 -11.88 2.55
C MET A 88 7.45 -11.28 3.96
N ARG A 89 6.28 -11.40 4.60
CA ARG A 89 6.04 -10.85 5.94
C ARG A 89 6.93 -11.50 7.00
N ALA A 90 7.07 -12.81 6.95
CA ALA A 90 7.88 -13.54 7.94
C ALA A 90 9.39 -13.29 7.76
N MET A 91 9.84 -13.13 6.52
CA MET A 91 11.22 -12.75 6.21
C MET A 91 11.47 -11.23 6.32
N HIS A 92 10.46 -10.44 6.68
CA HIS A 92 10.53 -8.98 6.78
C HIS A 92 11.03 -8.31 5.49
N LEU A 93 10.66 -8.86 4.34
CA LEU A 93 11.01 -8.32 3.03
C LEU A 93 10.08 -7.17 2.68
N THR A 94 10.65 -6.08 2.14
CA THR A 94 9.88 -4.92 1.68
C THR A 94 9.28 -5.11 0.29
N SER A 95 9.91 -5.94 -0.55
CA SER A 95 9.49 -6.19 -1.92
C SER A 95 10.03 -7.52 -2.46
N LEU A 96 9.28 -8.13 -3.35
CA LEU A 96 9.60 -9.30 -4.18
C LEU A 96 9.27 -8.98 -5.65
N PRO A 97 10.19 -8.30 -6.37
CA PRO A 97 9.90 -7.75 -7.70
C PRO A 97 9.58 -8.81 -8.76
N ASP A 98 10.22 -9.98 -8.70
CA ASP A 98 10.04 -11.03 -9.71
C ASP A 98 8.71 -11.75 -9.55
N GLU A 99 8.35 -12.06 -8.31
CA GLU A 99 7.06 -12.61 -7.91
C GLU A 99 5.95 -11.62 -8.27
N SER A 100 6.11 -10.33 -7.94
CA SER A 100 5.15 -9.30 -8.32
C SER A 100 4.90 -9.26 -9.83
N ARG A 101 5.96 -9.28 -10.65
CA ARG A 101 5.83 -9.35 -12.12
C ARG A 101 5.14 -10.63 -12.59
N LEU A 102 5.39 -11.75 -11.93
CA LEU A 102 4.73 -13.02 -12.24
C LEU A 102 3.23 -12.95 -11.95
N PHE A 103 2.85 -12.52 -10.75
CA PHE A 103 1.44 -12.39 -10.35
C PHE A 103 0.71 -11.38 -11.23
N TYR A 104 1.36 -10.28 -11.61
CA TYR A 104 0.80 -9.32 -12.58
C TYR A 104 0.53 -9.98 -13.95
N ARG A 105 1.49 -10.73 -14.49
CA ARG A 105 1.31 -11.44 -15.77
C ARG A 105 0.17 -12.45 -15.70
N ARG A 106 0.08 -13.22 -14.61
CA ARG A 106 -1.01 -14.18 -14.39
C ARG A 106 -2.36 -13.49 -14.29
N GLY A 107 -2.46 -12.38 -13.54
CA GLY A 107 -3.68 -11.58 -13.46
C GLY A 107 -4.11 -11.04 -14.82
N ARG A 108 -3.17 -10.60 -15.66
CA ARG A 108 -3.45 -10.20 -17.05
C ARG A 108 -3.92 -11.35 -17.94
N ILE A 109 -3.46 -12.57 -17.69
CA ILE A 109 -3.94 -13.77 -18.38
C ILE A 109 -5.36 -14.11 -17.92
N ALA A 110 -5.62 -14.13 -16.60
CA ALA A 110 -6.95 -14.36 -16.03
C ALA A 110 -7.99 -13.36 -16.56
N ALA A 111 -7.65 -12.07 -16.64
CA ALA A 111 -8.52 -11.05 -17.19
C ALA A 111 -8.91 -11.33 -18.65
N ARG A 112 -7.96 -11.78 -19.48
CA ARG A 112 -8.21 -12.17 -20.87
C ARG A 112 -8.98 -13.49 -20.99
N GLY A 113 -8.83 -14.37 -20.00
CA GLY A 113 -9.55 -15.63 -19.89
C GLY A 113 -10.99 -15.48 -19.41
N GLY A 114 -11.46 -14.26 -19.11
CA GLY A 114 -12.83 -14.03 -18.65
C GLY A 114 -13.04 -14.25 -17.16
N ASP A 115 -11.96 -14.37 -16.37
CA ASP A 115 -12.03 -14.44 -14.90
C ASP A 115 -11.51 -13.12 -14.29
N PRO A 116 -12.37 -12.10 -14.21
CA PRO A 116 -11.94 -10.80 -13.71
C PRO A 116 -11.76 -10.75 -12.19
N GLN A 117 -12.38 -11.66 -11.43
CA GLN A 117 -12.23 -11.67 -9.98
C GLN A 117 -10.84 -12.18 -9.61
N GLU A 118 -10.43 -13.29 -10.22
CA GLU A 118 -9.07 -13.82 -10.05
C GLU A 118 -8.03 -12.85 -10.60
N ALA A 119 -8.33 -12.17 -11.71
CA ALA A 119 -7.46 -11.12 -12.24
C ALA A 119 -7.20 -10.00 -11.22
N ILE A 120 -8.26 -9.46 -10.60
CA ILE A 120 -8.14 -8.41 -9.58
C ILE A 120 -7.34 -8.92 -8.39
N ARG A 121 -7.62 -10.14 -7.91
CA ARG A 121 -6.89 -10.75 -6.79
C ARG A 121 -5.39 -10.85 -7.09
N LEU A 122 -5.01 -11.39 -8.24
CA LEU A 122 -3.61 -11.56 -8.64
C LEU A 122 -2.90 -10.21 -8.86
N VAL A 123 -3.58 -9.22 -9.45
CA VAL A 123 -2.98 -7.89 -9.66
C VAL A 123 -2.85 -7.11 -8.35
N ARG A 124 -3.79 -7.23 -7.40
CA ARG A 124 -3.61 -6.69 -6.04
C ARG A 124 -2.47 -7.38 -5.30
N GLY A 125 -2.37 -8.69 -5.41
CA GLY A 125 -1.23 -9.44 -4.88
C GLY A 125 0.11 -8.96 -5.43
N ALA A 126 0.17 -8.59 -6.71
CA ALA A 126 1.37 -8.00 -7.29
C ALA A 126 1.73 -6.64 -6.65
N VAL A 127 0.74 -5.81 -6.32
CA VAL A 127 0.96 -4.55 -5.59
C VAL A 127 1.52 -4.81 -4.19
N GLU A 128 0.97 -5.79 -3.48
CA GLU A 128 1.46 -6.16 -2.14
C GLU A 128 2.88 -6.74 -2.20
N LEU A 129 3.19 -7.52 -3.24
CA LEU A 129 4.51 -8.10 -3.43
C LEU A 129 5.57 -7.06 -3.84
N ASP A 130 5.19 -6.00 -4.56
CA ASP A 130 6.11 -4.90 -4.86
C ASP A 130 5.31 -3.60 -4.98
N PRO A 131 5.25 -2.79 -3.90
CA PRO A 131 4.52 -1.53 -3.91
C PRO A 131 5.05 -0.53 -4.94
N SER A 132 6.32 -0.66 -5.35
CA SER A 132 6.97 0.23 -6.34
C SER A 132 6.64 -0.14 -7.78
N PHE A 133 6.07 -1.34 -8.02
CA PHE A 133 5.75 -1.78 -9.37
C PHE A 133 4.49 -1.07 -9.90
N MET A 134 4.70 -0.10 -10.78
CA MET A 134 3.64 0.79 -11.26
C MET A 134 2.57 0.12 -12.14
N ALA A 135 2.92 -0.93 -12.90
CA ALA A 135 1.99 -1.50 -13.87
C ALA A 135 0.71 -2.11 -13.24
N PRO A 136 0.78 -2.84 -12.12
CA PRO A 136 -0.40 -3.26 -11.34
C PRO A 136 -1.29 -2.11 -10.91
N HIS A 137 -0.73 -1.02 -10.36
CA HIS A 137 -1.49 0.15 -9.91
C HIS A 137 -2.31 0.77 -11.05
N LEU A 138 -1.66 1.01 -12.19
CA LEU A 138 -2.32 1.57 -13.38
C LEU A 138 -3.39 0.62 -13.94
N THR A 139 -3.15 -0.68 -13.87
CA THR A 139 -4.09 -1.70 -14.33
C THR A 139 -5.34 -1.72 -13.45
N LEU A 140 -5.18 -1.71 -12.12
CA LEU A 140 -6.30 -1.66 -11.17
C LEU A 140 -7.09 -0.36 -11.33
N ALA A 141 -6.41 0.78 -11.44
CA ALA A 141 -7.06 2.06 -11.68
C ALA A 141 -7.92 2.02 -12.95
N SER A 142 -7.36 1.52 -14.06
CA SER A 142 -8.11 1.37 -15.32
C SER A 142 -9.33 0.45 -15.17
N TRP A 143 -9.18 -0.68 -14.47
CA TRP A 143 -10.28 -1.63 -14.26
C TRP A 143 -11.39 -1.06 -13.37
N PHE A 144 -11.07 -0.32 -12.31
CA PHE A 144 -12.08 0.26 -11.42
C PHE A 144 -12.78 1.46 -12.06
N LEU A 145 -12.06 2.32 -12.80
CA LEU A 145 -12.65 3.43 -13.54
C LEU A 145 -13.66 2.98 -14.61
N THR A 146 -13.42 1.81 -15.22
CA THR A 146 -14.28 1.28 -16.29
C THR A 146 -15.44 0.41 -15.79
N ARG A 147 -15.36 -0.14 -14.58
CA ARG A 147 -16.40 -1.02 -14.01
C ARG A 147 -17.41 -0.29 -13.14
N ASP A 148 -16.95 0.61 -12.27
CA ASP A 148 -17.81 1.46 -11.45
C ASP A 148 -16.95 2.56 -10.78
N PRO A 149 -16.98 3.82 -11.26
CA PRO A 149 -16.12 4.88 -10.74
C PRO A 149 -16.32 5.12 -9.23
N SER A 150 -17.48 4.76 -8.70
CA SER A 150 -17.83 4.87 -7.27
C SER A 150 -16.98 3.97 -6.36
N GLN A 151 -16.51 2.82 -6.85
CA GLN A 151 -15.70 1.85 -6.08
C GLN A 151 -14.21 2.21 -6.02
N SER A 152 -13.75 3.12 -6.88
CA SER A 152 -12.33 3.53 -6.94
C SER A 152 -11.85 4.17 -5.63
N LEU A 153 -12.74 4.91 -4.94
CA LEU A 153 -12.43 5.64 -3.72
C LEU A 153 -12.28 4.76 -2.47
N LEU A 154 -12.87 3.55 -2.47
CA LEU A 154 -12.83 2.64 -1.32
C LEU A 154 -11.57 1.77 -1.29
N SER A 155 -10.86 1.63 -2.42
CA SER A 155 -9.67 0.77 -2.52
C SER A 155 -8.35 1.45 -2.15
N TYR A 156 -8.39 2.76 -1.84
CA TYR A 156 -7.24 3.60 -1.52
C TYR A 156 -7.17 4.06 -0.04
N ALA A 157 -8.14 3.68 0.79
CA ALA A 157 -8.17 3.95 2.23
C ALA A 157 -7.69 2.74 3.03
#